data_AF-A0A955GZR1-F1
#
_entry.id   AF-A0A955GZR1-F1
#
_cell.length_a   1.000
_cell.length_b   1.000
_cell.length_c   1.000
_cell.angle_alpha   90.00
_cell.angle_beta   90.00
_cell.angle_gamma   90.00
#
_symmetry.space_group_name_H-M   'P 1'
#
loop_
_entity.id
_entity.type
_entity.pdbx_description
1 polymer ?
#
loop_
_entity_poly.entity_id
_entity_poly.type
_entity_poly.pdbx_seq_one_letter_code
_entity_poly.pdbx_strand_id
1 'polypeptide(L)'
;MYQGNWKCSNCGGAITELPFEPRSESGLTCRSCWSKKKDRDNQHDSGVVSATEIPDDAPEHAEVATEPAPGDDEGEVVTPGEKTRFTGNWQCADCGAEITSLPFTPRSTNNLKCLDCYKKSKS
;
A
#
# COMPACT_ATOMS: atom_id res chain seq x y z
N MET A 1 -6.45 25.66 -2.69
CA MET A 1 -5.17 25.56 -1.94
C MET A 1 -5.48 25.87 -0.49
N TYR A 2 -4.94 25.08 0.42
CA TYR A 2 -5.11 25.19 1.86
C TYR A 2 -3.94 25.99 2.42
N GLN A 3 -4.23 26.95 3.30
CA GLN A 3 -3.22 27.79 3.95
C GLN A 3 -3.12 27.41 5.42
N GLY A 4 -1.91 27.31 5.96
CA GLY A 4 -1.66 26.87 7.33
C GLY A 4 -0.23 27.18 7.76
N ASN A 5 0.19 26.69 8.93
CA ASN A 5 1.57 26.87 9.42
C ASN A 5 2.13 25.51 9.82
N TRP A 6 2.40 24.66 8.83
CA TRP A 6 2.88 23.29 9.07
C TRP A 6 4.41 23.24 9.06
N LYS A 7 4.98 22.27 9.78
CA LYS A 7 6.43 22.03 9.77
C LYS A 7 6.81 20.83 8.92
N CYS A 8 7.81 21.00 8.07
CA CYS A 8 8.44 19.88 7.38
C CYS A 8 9.17 18.99 8.38
N SER A 9 8.81 17.71 8.47
CA SER A 9 9.48 16.75 9.35
C SER A 9 10.92 16.44 8.93
N ASN A 10 11.32 16.74 7.69
CA ASN A 10 12.65 16.42 7.18
C ASN A 10 13.65 17.58 7.33
N CYS A 11 13.23 18.81 7.04
CA CYS A 11 14.10 19.99 7.10
C CYS A 11 13.67 21.05 8.12
N GLY A 12 12.55 20.86 8.82
CA GLY A 12 12.03 21.83 9.79
C GLY A 12 11.44 23.10 9.20
N GLY A 13 11.46 23.27 7.87
CA GLY A 13 10.94 24.45 7.19
C GLY A 13 9.43 24.63 7.36
N ALA A 14 9.00 25.89 7.43
CA ALA A 14 7.58 26.25 7.48
C ALA A 14 6.93 26.05 6.10
N ILE A 15 5.75 25.43 6.09
CA ILE A 15 4.93 25.19 4.92
C ILE A 15 3.65 25.98 5.13
N THR A 16 3.45 27.00 4.30
CA THR A 16 2.33 27.94 4.44
C THR A 16 1.14 27.60 3.56
N GLU A 17 1.36 26.86 2.47
CA GLU A 17 0.35 26.61 1.44
C GLU A 17 0.50 25.21 0.85
N LEU A 18 -0.59 24.45 0.80
CA LEU A 18 -0.65 23.09 0.25
C LEU A 18 -1.85 22.91 -0.68
N PRO A 19 -1.75 22.06 -1.72
CA PRO A 19 -2.88 21.74 -2.60
C PRO A 19 -3.90 20.78 -1.96
N PHE A 20 -3.58 20.19 -0.80
CA PHE A 20 -4.44 19.27 -0.04
C PHE A 20 -4.45 19.63 1.44
N GLU A 21 -5.50 19.23 2.15
CA GLU A 21 -5.60 19.40 3.60
C GLU A 21 -4.75 18.33 4.31
N PRO A 22 -3.71 18.71 5.08
CA PRO A 22 -2.87 17.73 5.75
C PRO A 22 -3.58 17.14 6.97
N ARG A 23 -3.65 15.81 7.04
CA ARG A 23 -4.28 15.07 8.13
C ARG A 23 -3.54 15.22 9.47
N SER A 24 -2.23 15.46 9.43
CA SER A 24 -1.35 15.63 10.60
C SER A 24 -0.01 16.25 10.17
N GLU A 25 0.71 16.88 11.11
CA GLU A 25 2.04 17.46 10.88
C GLU A 25 3.16 16.39 10.87
N SER A 26 2.90 15.24 11.49
CA SER A 26 3.82 14.10 11.55
C SER A 26 3.99 13.45 10.18
N GLY A 27 5.20 13.54 9.62
CA GLY A 27 5.53 12.98 8.29
C GLY A 27 5.27 13.92 7.12
N LEU A 28 4.86 15.17 7.39
CA LEU A 28 4.67 16.16 6.34
C LEU A 28 6.04 16.60 5.79
N THR A 29 6.21 16.59 4.47
CA THR A 29 7.45 17.03 3.82
C THR A 29 7.17 18.17 2.86
N CYS A 30 8.07 19.15 2.80
CA CYS A 30 7.94 20.26 1.85
C CYS A 30 8.20 19.76 0.42
N ARG A 31 7.73 20.53 -0.58
CA ARG A 31 7.88 20.19 -2.00
C ARG A 31 9.34 19.87 -2.36
N SER A 32 10.30 20.61 -1.81
CA SER A 32 11.73 20.39 -2.06
C SER A 32 12.23 19.05 -1.52
N CYS A 33 11.82 18.65 -0.32
CA CYS A 33 12.15 17.34 0.26
C CYS A 33 11.46 16.20 -0.49
N TRP A 34 10.19 16.39 -0.87
CA TRP A 34 9.43 15.41 -1.63
C TRP A 34 10.03 15.17 -3.03
N SER A 35 10.42 16.25 -3.74
CA SER A 35 11.11 16.16 -5.03
C SER A 35 12.45 15.40 -4.93
N LYS A 36 13.24 15.63 -3.87
CA LYS A 36 14.48 14.87 -3.63
C LYS A 36 14.22 13.40 -3.30
N LYS A 37 13.18 13.08 -2.53
CA LYS A 37 12.80 11.70 -2.20
C LYS A 37 12.36 10.93 -3.45
N LYS A 38 11.56 11.56 -4.31
CA LYS A 38 11.07 10.97 -5.56
C LYS A 38 12.21 10.58 -6.52
N ASP A 39 13.27 11.37 -6.56
CA ASP A 39 14.46 11.07 -7.38
C ASP A 39 15.21 9.82 -6.91
N ARG A 40 15.30 9.60 -5.59
CA ARG A 40 15.96 8.42 -4.99
C ARG A 40 15.12 7.15 -5.08
N ASP A 41 13.80 7.26 -4.96
CA ASP A 41 12.87 6.13 -4.98
C ASP A 41 12.77 5.49 -6.38
N ASN A 42 12.90 6.29 -7.44
CA ASN A 42 12.93 5.82 -8.84
C ASN A 42 14.19 5.01 -9.20
N GLN A 43 15.15 4.85 -8.27
CA GLN A 43 16.36 4.06 -8.47
C GLN A 43 16.33 2.71 -7.71
N HIS A 44 15.28 2.41 -6.96
CA HIS A 44 15.19 1.15 -6.18
C HIS A 44 14.23 0.10 -6.74
N ASP A 45 13.59 0.34 -7.89
CA ASP A 45 12.72 -0.63 -8.59
C ASP A 45 13.25 -0.96 -10.00
N SER A 46 14.54 -1.27 -10.11
CA SER A 46 15.12 -1.88 -11.30
C SER A 46 16.41 -2.59 -10.92
N GLY A 47 16.29 -3.73 -10.25
CA GLY A 47 17.45 -4.54 -9.91
C GLY A 47 17.20 -5.62 -8.86
N VAL A 48 16.14 -6.42 -9.01
CA VAL A 48 16.17 -7.73 -8.35
C VAL A 48 17.19 -8.59 -9.08
N VAL A 49 18.28 -8.77 -8.35
CA VAL A 49 19.47 -9.55 -8.59
C VAL A 49 19.18 -10.96 -9.12
N SER A 50 20.08 -11.40 -10.00
CA SER A 50 20.26 -12.76 -10.49
C SER A 50 20.15 -13.81 -9.39
N ALA A 51 19.52 -14.91 -9.79
CA ALA A 51 19.58 -16.23 -9.20
C ALA A 51 20.91 -16.49 -8.47
N THR A 52 20.84 -16.60 -7.15
CA THR A 52 21.78 -17.43 -6.39
C THR A 52 21.01 -18.70 -6.04
N GLU A 53 21.34 -19.74 -6.77
CA GLU A 53 21.15 -21.15 -6.42
C GLU A 53 21.42 -21.39 -4.92
N ILE A 54 20.41 -21.85 -4.18
CA ILE A 54 20.61 -22.44 -2.86
C ILE A 54 20.53 -23.96 -3.05
N PRO A 55 21.64 -24.69 -2.86
CA PRO A 55 21.65 -26.14 -2.96
C PRO A 55 20.80 -26.78 -1.86
N ASP A 56 20.16 -27.87 -2.27
CA ASP A 56 19.46 -28.91 -1.52
C ASP A 56 20.39 -29.49 -0.43
N ASP A 57 20.23 -29.08 0.83
CA ASP A 57 20.72 -29.85 1.98
C ASP A 57 19.91 -29.44 3.24
N ALA A 58 18.93 -30.28 3.60
CA ALA A 58 18.27 -30.25 4.88
C ALA A 58 19.12 -30.98 5.93
N PRO A 59 19.10 -30.52 7.19
CA PRO A 59 18.75 -31.49 8.22
C PRO A 59 17.75 -30.96 9.26
N GLU A 60 16.62 -31.66 9.31
CA GLU A 60 15.93 -32.17 10.50
C GLU A 60 16.65 -31.99 11.86
N HIS A 61 16.21 -31.02 12.65
CA HIS A 61 16.06 -31.07 14.12
C HIS A 61 15.35 -29.75 14.51
N ALA A 62 14.55 -29.60 15.55
CA ALA A 62 14.09 -30.48 16.60
C ALA A 62 12.73 -29.93 17.02
N GLU A 63 11.83 -30.84 17.34
CA GLU A 63 10.67 -30.58 18.19
C GLU A 63 11.02 -29.75 19.43
N VAL A 64 10.31 -28.64 19.66
CA VAL A 64 10.10 -28.13 21.01
C VAL A 64 8.65 -27.66 21.15
N ALA A 65 7.87 -28.52 21.79
CA ALA A 65 6.56 -28.20 22.33
C ALA A 65 6.72 -27.79 23.79
N THR A 66 6.35 -26.55 24.13
CA THR A 66 5.92 -26.06 25.45
C THR A 66 5.68 -24.54 25.30
N GLU A 67 4.65 -23.83 25.74
CA GLU A 67 3.33 -24.00 26.36
C GLU A 67 2.65 -22.61 26.21
N PRO A 68 1.31 -22.52 26.20
CA PRO A 68 0.60 -21.26 25.94
C PRO A 68 0.38 -20.45 27.23
N ALA A 69 0.53 -19.12 27.16
CA ALA A 69 0.02 -18.22 28.19
C ALA A 69 -0.23 -16.80 27.63
N PRO A 70 -1.15 -16.02 28.25
CA PRO A 70 -2.20 -15.29 27.55
C PRO A 70 -2.11 -13.76 27.73
N GLY A 71 -2.90 -13.03 26.94
CA GLY A 71 -3.37 -11.71 27.34
C GLY A 71 -3.21 -10.62 26.27
N ASP A 72 -4.38 -10.10 25.90
CA ASP A 72 -4.66 -8.74 25.44
C ASP A 72 -4.43 -8.32 23.99
N ASP A 73 -5.56 -7.86 23.46
CA ASP A 73 -5.75 -6.72 22.57
C ASP A 73 -5.99 -7.03 21.09
N GLU A 74 -7.20 -6.63 20.70
CA GLU A 74 -7.91 -6.91 19.46
C GLU A 74 -7.23 -6.19 18.27
N GLY A 75 -6.13 -6.74 17.80
CA GLY A 75 -5.60 -6.47 16.47
C GLY A 75 -6.06 -7.56 15.51
N GLU A 76 -7.11 -7.29 14.73
CA GLU A 76 -7.55 -8.17 13.64
C GLU A 76 -6.35 -8.58 12.79
N VAL A 77 -5.91 -9.83 12.98
CA VAL A 77 -4.85 -10.47 12.22
C VAL A 77 -5.42 -10.74 10.83
N VAL A 78 -5.36 -9.74 9.96
CA VAL A 78 -5.64 -9.94 8.53
C VAL A 78 -4.55 -10.84 7.96
N THR A 79 -4.83 -12.14 7.95
CA THR A 79 -4.03 -13.18 7.31
C THR A 79 -3.83 -12.81 5.83
N PRO A 80 -2.58 -12.60 5.36
CA PRO A 80 -2.30 -12.33 3.95
C PRO A 80 -2.37 -13.65 3.17
N GLY A 81 -3.57 -14.19 2.99
CA GLY A 81 -3.77 -15.48 2.31
C GLY A 81 -5.21 -15.80 1.95
N GLU A 82 -6.19 -15.21 2.63
CA GLU A 82 -7.59 -15.40 2.28
C GLU A 82 -7.99 -14.40 1.21
N LYS A 83 -8.40 -14.93 0.06
CA LYS A 83 -8.87 -14.17 -1.11
C LYS A 83 -10.25 -13.60 -0.79
N THR A 84 -10.32 -12.65 0.14
CA THR A 84 -11.56 -12.00 0.57
C THR A 84 -12.15 -11.30 -0.63
N ARG A 85 -13.18 -11.93 -1.21
CA ARG A 85 -13.98 -11.32 -2.27
C ARG A 85 -14.99 -10.43 -1.59
N PHE A 86 -14.91 -9.14 -1.88
CA PHE A 86 -15.87 -8.15 -1.45
C PHE A 86 -17.01 -8.12 -2.46
N THR A 87 -18.23 -8.23 -1.95
CA THR A 87 -19.46 -8.07 -2.73
C THR A 87 -20.02 -6.67 -2.54
N GLY A 88 -20.45 -6.00 -3.62
CA GLY A 88 -20.93 -4.62 -3.58
C GLY A 88 -21.64 -4.20 -4.86
N ASN A 89 -21.99 -2.93 -4.99
CA ASN A 89 -22.64 -2.36 -6.18
C ASN A 89 -21.78 -1.24 -6.78
N TRP A 90 -20.62 -1.58 -7.34
CA TRP A 90 -19.73 -0.58 -7.91
C TRP A 90 -19.95 -0.42 -9.42
N GLN A 91 -19.61 0.74 -9.98
CA GLN A 91 -19.69 0.97 -11.44
C GLN A 91 -18.29 1.11 -12.03
N CYS A 92 -18.08 0.45 -13.17
CA CYS A 92 -16.86 0.60 -13.94
C CYS A 92 -16.77 2.00 -14.57
N ALA A 93 -15.65 2.70 -14.40
CA ALA A 93 -15.40 4.02 -14.95
C ALA A 93 -15.24 4.03 -16.48
N ASP A 94 -14.86 2.90 -17.09
CA ASP A 94 -14.61 2.80 -18.54
C ASP A 94 -15.87 2.38 -19.32
N CYS A 95 -16.60 1.40 -18.81
CA CYS A 95 -17.73 0.79 -19.53
C CYS A 95 -19.09 0.95 -18.82
N GLY A 96 -19.14 1.52 -17.62
CA GLY A 96 -20.38 1.68 -16.84
C GLY A 96 -20.97 0.39 -16.30
N ALA A 97 -20.34 -0.77 -16.53
CA ALA A 97 -20.84 -2.05 -16.05
C ALA A 97 -20.87 -2.12 -14.52
N GLU A 98 -21.92 -2.74 -13.97
CA GLU A 98 -22.02 -3.01 -12.55
C GLU A 98 -21.05 -4.14 -12.16
N ILE A 99 -20.25 -3.89 -11.13
CA ILE A 99 -19.26 -4.80 -10.58
C ILE A 99 -19.76 -5.24 -9.21
N THR A 100 -20.06 -6.53 -9.09
CA THR A 100 -20.65 -7.09 -7.88
C THR A 100 -19.68 -7.86 -7.00
N SER A 101 -18.49 -8.22 -7.52
CA SER A 101 -17.49 -8.97 -6.75
C SER A 101 -16.07 -8.53 -7.14
N LEU A 102 -15.29 -8.09 -6.14
CA LEU A 102 -13.89 -7.69 -6.31
C LEU A 102 -13.00 -8.35 -5.25
N PRO A 103 -11.76 -8.72 -5.58
CA PRO A 103 -10.80 -9.26 -4.61
C PRO A 103 -10.15 -8.17 -3.72
N PHE A 104 -10.59 -6.92 -3.86
CA PHE A 104 -10.15 -5.77 -3.08
C PHE A 104 -11.32 -4.83 -2.85
N THR A 105 -11.30 -4.08 -1.75
CA THR A 105 -12.25 -2.99 -1.50
C THR A 105 -11.83 -1.75 -2.30
N PRO A 106 -12.63 -1.28 -3.27
CA PRO A 106 -12.25 -0.12 -4.07
C PRO A 106 -12.28 1.15 -3.21
N ARG A 107 -11.19 1.92 -3.21
CA ARG A 107 -11.11 3.19 -2.46
C ARG A 107 -11.96 4.31 -3.07
N SER A 108 -12.31 4.22 -4.36
CA SER A 108 -13.13 5.19 -5.09
C SER A 108 -13.66 4.58 -6.40
N THR A 109 -14.84 5.03 -6.85
CA THR A 109 -15.46 4.59 -8.12
C THR A 109 -14.96 5.35 -9.36
N ASN A 110 -14.36 6.53 -9.18
CA ASN A 110 -13.91 7.39 -10.27
C ASN A 110 -12.86 6.78 -11.23
N ASN A 111 -12.08 5.80 -10.75
CA ASN A 111 -11.09 5.10 -11.59
C ASN A 111 -11.25 3.58 -11.49
N LEU A 112 -12.41 3.11 -11.02
CA LEU A 112 -12.63 1.71 -10.81
C LEU A 112 -12.85 1.02 -12.16
N LYS A 113 -11.96 0.11 -12.52
CA LYS A 113 -12.07 -0.69 -13.75
C LYS A 113 -12.59 -2.08 -13.40
N CYS A 114 -13.49 -2.62 -14.20
CA CYS A 114 -13.85 -4.03 -14.12
C CYS A 114 -12.65 -4.91 -14.54
N LEU A 115 -12.71 -6.20 -14.20
CA LEU A 115 -11.62 -7.14 -14.51
C LEU A 115 -11.28 -7.19 -15.99
N ASP A 116 -12.26 -6.98 -16.87
CA ASP A 116 -12.07 -6.98 -18.32
C ASP A 116 -11.33 -5.74 -18.81
N CYS A 117 -11.80 -4.54 -18.41
CA CYS A 117 -11.12 -3.27 -18.70
C CYS A 117 -9.72 -3.21 -18.09
N TYR A 118 -9.51 -3.77 -16.89
CA TYR A 118 -8.19 -3.83 -16.26
C TYR A 118 -7.23 -4.74 -17.01
N LYS A 119 -7.67 -5.94 -17.43
CA LYS A 119 -6.86 -6.84 -18.26
C LYS A 119 -6.48 -6.20 -19.59
N LYS A 120 -7.45 -5.56 -20.26
CA LYS A 120 -7.23 -4.83 -21.51
C LYS A 120 -6.25 -3.65 -21.35
N SER A 121 -6.29 -2.96 -20.20
CA SER A 121 -5.38 -1.85 -19.89
C SER A 121 -3.97 -2.29 -19.49
N LYS A 122 -3.77 -3.57 -19.15
CA LYS A 122 -2.49 -4.15 -18.72
C LYS A 122 -1.83 -5.01 -19.81
N SER A 123 -2.55 -5.26 -20.90
CA SER A 123 -2.09 -6.01 -22.07
C SER A 123 -1.52 -5.07 -23.13
#